data_AF-A0A9E4UGM0-F1
#
_entry.id   AF-A0A9E4UGM0-F1
#
_cell.length_a   1.000
_cell.length_b   1.000
_cell.length_c   1.000
_cell.angle_alpha   90.00
_cell.angle_beta   90.00
_cell.angle_gamma   90.00
#
_symmetry.space_group_name_H-M   'P 1'
#
loop_
_entity.id
_entity.type
_entity.pdbx_description
1 polymer ?
#
loop_
_entity_poly.entity_id
_entity_poly.type
_entity_poly.pdbx_seq_one_letter_code
_entity_poly.pdbx_strand_id
1 'polypeptide(L)'
;MANYILLMTLTPEGREKALADPERVVRAGHETRVEGVQGLGLYGVLGPYDFIGIVEAPDNDAAARYSMQLGVKAMVHITTLPAVPVALLQDKSGGDDTILTTGAEAGPGDRGDPVA
;
A
#
# COMPACT_ATOMS: atom_id res chain seq x y z
N MET A 1 -12.50 -7.10 -2.66
CA MET A 1 -11.18 -6.89 -3.30
C MET A 1 -10.19 -6.62 -2.18
N ALA A 2 -9.00 -7.20 -2.27
CA ALA A 2 -7.92 -7.01 -1.32
C ALA A 2 -6.70 -6.41 -2.03
N ASN A 3 -5.92 -5.61 -1.30
CA ASN A 3 -4.70 -5.00 -1.81
C ASN A 3 -3.52 -5.94 -1.62
N TYR A 4 -2.62 -5.97 -2.59
CA TYR A 4 -1.38 -6.71 -2.53
C TYR A 4 -0.22 -5.82 -2.94
N ILE A 5 0.88 -5.93 -2.22
CA ILE A 5 2.14 -5.30 -2.53
C ILE A 5 3.08 -6.36 -3.10
N LEU A 6 3.60 -6.09 -4.29
CA LEU A 6 4.56 -6.94 -5.00
C LEU A 6 5.93 -6.29 -4.89
N LEU A 7 6.80 -6.87 -4.07
CA LEU A 7 8.19 -6.44 -3.95
C LEU A 7 9.03 -7.22 -4.95
N MET A 8 9.69 -6.54 -5.87
CA MET A 8 10.30 -7.15 -7.05
C MET A 8 11.79 -6.86 -7.12
N THR A 9 12.58 -7.91 -7.35
CA THR A 9 14.03 -7.82 -7.59
C THR A 9 14.33 -8.50 -8.92
N LEU A 10 15.07 -7.83 -9.79
CA LEU A 10 15.52 -8.39 -11.07
C LEU A 10 16.41 -9.61 -10.82
N THR A 11 16.17 -10.66 -11.61
CA THR A 11 17.13 -11.76 -11.71
C THR A 11 18.40 -11.28 -12.42
N PRO A 12 19.52 -12.04 -12.39
CA PRO A 12 20.71 -11.69 -13.17
C PRO A 12 20.40 -11.42 -14.65
N GLU A 13 19.60 -12.28 -15.28
CA GLU A 13 19.15 -12.12 -16.67
C GLU A 13 18.23 -10.90 -16.83
N GLY A 14 17.38 -10.65 -15.83
CA GLY A 14 16.52 -9.46 -15.79
C GLY A 14 17.32 -8.17 -15.81
N ARG A 15 18.44 -8.09 -15.08
CA ARG A 15 19.32 -6.90 -15.04
C ARG A 15 19.97 -6.61 -16.38
N GLU A 16 20.51 -7.63 -17.03
CA GLU A 16 21.11 -7.48 -18.36
C GLU A 16 20.10 -6.96 -19.37
N LYS A 17 18.86 -7.47 -19.34
CA LYS A 17 17.81 -7.04 -20.25
C LYS A 17 17.22 -5.68 -19.90
N ALA A 18 17.11 -5.34 -18.61
CA ALA A 18 16.61 -4.04 -18.18
C ALA A 18 17.53 -2.89 -18.63
N LEU A 19 18.84 -3.12 -18.73
CA LEU A 19 19.79 -2.15 -19.31
C LEU A 19 19.51 -1.86 -20.80
N ALA A 20 19.05 -2.87 -21.55
CA ALA A 20 18.74 -2.73 -22.97
C ALA A 20 17.30 -2.24 -23.23
N ASP A 21 16.35 -2.61 -22.35
CA ASP A 21 14.94 -2.20 -22.40
C ASP A 21 14.45 -1.84 -20.99
N PRO A 22 14.62 -0.57 -20.57
CA PRO A 22 14.20 -0.11 -19.24
C PRO A 22 12.69 -0.21 -18.99
N GLU A 23 11.87 -0.23 -20.03
CA GLU A 23 10.40 -0.26 -19.92
C GLU A 23 9.83 -1.69 -19.82
N ARG A 24 10.69 -2.72 -19.87
CA ARG A 24 10.30 -4.13 -19.87
C ARG A 24 9.32 -4.50 -18.76
N VAL A 25 9.59 -4.07 -17.53
CA VAL A 25 8.75 -4.42 -16.36
C VAL A 25 7.36 -3.78 -16.48
N VAL A 26 7.29 -2.56 -17.00
CA VAL A 26 6.03 -1.86 -17.26
C VAL A 26 5.21 -2.61 -18.31
N ARG A 27 5.84 -2.98 -19.42
CA ARG A 27 5.22 -3.77 -20.48
C ARG A 27 4.69 -5.12 -19.97
N ALA A 28 5.52 -5.83 -19.20
CA ALA A 28 5.14 -7.10 -18.57
C ALA A 28 3.95 -6.94 -17.60
N GLY A 29 3.90 -5.85 -16.84
CA GLY A 29 2.76 -5.50 -15.98
C GLY A 29 1.46 -5.35 -16.78
N HIS A 30 1.48 -4.65 -17.91
CA HIS A 30 0.32 -4.46 -18.78
C HIS A 30 -0.10 -5.73 -19.54
N GLU A 31 0.86 -6.56 -19.93
CA GLU A 31 0.60 -7.81 -20.65
C GLU A 31 0.15 -8.95 -19.72
N THR A 32 0.39 -8.82 -18.41
CA THR A 32 -0.07 -9.81 -17.43
C THR A 32 -1.54 -9.55 -17.11
N ARG A 33 -2.40 -10.50 -17.45
CA ARG A 33 -3.84 -10.42 -17.20
C ARG A 33 -4.30 -11.65 -16.45
N VAL A 34 -4.83 -11.43 -15.25
CA VAL A 34 -5.53 -12.43 -14.46
C VAL A 34 -6.90 -11.85 -14.12
N GLU A 35 -7.94 -12.67 -14.24
CA GLU A 35 -9.31 -12.25 -14.00
C GLU A 35 -9.46 -11.68 -12.58
N GLY A 36 -10.11 -10.51 -12.47
CA GLY A 36 -10.31 -9.81 -11.20
C GLY A 36 -9.06 -9.11 -10.64
N VAL A 37 -7.89 -9.23 -11.28
CA VAL A 37 -6.68 -8.54 -10.83
C VAL A 37 -6.49 -7.24 -11.58
N GLN A 38 -6.29 -6.15 -10.84
CA GLN A 38 -6.07 -4.81 -11.37
C GLN A 38 -4.77 -4.22 -10.83
N GLY A 39 -3.90 -3.74 -11.73
CA GLY A 39 -2.74 -2.95 -11.35
C GLY A 39 -3.13 -1.54 -10.93
N LEU A 40 -2.76 -1.15 -9.71
CA LEU A 40 -2.97 0.19 -9.17
C LEU A 40 -1.75 1.10 -9.35
N GLY A 41 -0.55 0.52 -9.41
CA GLY A 41 0.68 1.29 -9.62
C GLY A 41 1.92 0.41 -9.71
N LEU A 42 2.95 0.95 -10.35
CA LEU A 42 4.27 0.34 -10.48
C LEU A 42 5.33 1.42 -10.33
N TYR A 43 6.29 1.19 -9.45
CA TYR A 43 7.31 2.17 -9.08
C TYR A 43 8.69 1.52 -9.10
N GLY A 44 9.69 2.21 -9.62
CA GLY A 44 11.09 1.91 -9.33
C GLY A 44 11.45 2.47 -7.96
N VAL A 45 12.22 1.73 -7.16
CA VAL A 45 12.58 2.14 -5.80
C VAL A 45 14.08 2.03 -5.57
N LEU A 46 14.60 2.87 -4.67
CA LEU A 46 16.01 2.92 -4.31
C LEU A 46 16.21 2.26 -2.95
N GLY A 47 16.02 0.94 -2.91
CA GLY A 47 16.04 0.16 -1.68
C GLY A 47 16.49 -1.29 -1.91
N PRO A 48 16.10 -2.24 -1.04
CA PRO A 48 16.47 -3.65 -1.20
C PRO A 48 15.78 -4.35 -2.38
N TYR A 49 14.76 -3.71 -2.96
CA TYR A 49 14.04 -4.15 -4.14
C TYR A 49 14.28 -3.15 -5.28
N ASP A 50 14.12 -3.61 -6.51
CA ASP A 50 14.26 -2.76 -7.70
C ASP A 50 12.92 -2.07 -8.02
N PHE A 51 11.80 -2.77 -7.81
CA PHE A 51 10.46 -2.26 -8.08
C PHE A 51 9.44 -2.63 -7.01
N ILE A 52 8.38 -1.83 -6.91
CA ILE A 52 7.17 -2.10 -6.13
C ILE A 52 5.96 -2.02 -7.05
N GLY A 53 5.16 -3.07 -7.06
CA GLY A 53 3.85 -3.13 -7.70
C GLY A 53 2.74 -3.12 -6.66
N ILE A 54 1.65 -2.41 -6.95
CA ILE A 54 0.43 -2.41 -6.12
C ILE A 54 -0.68 -2.96 -6.99
N VAL A 55 -1.36 -4.00 -6.53
CA VAL A 55 -2.48 -4.61 -7.25
C VAL A 55 -3.66 -4.85 -6.32
N GLU A 56 -4.86 -4.80 -6.88
CA GLU A 56 -6.07 -5.34 -6.27
C GLU A 56 -6.36 -6.72 -6.86
N ALA A 57 -6.80 -7.65 -6.02
CA ALA A 57 -7.25 -8.98 -6.46
C ALA A 57 -8.46 -9.46 -5.62
N PRO A 58 -9.28 -10.40 -6.13
CA PRO A 58 -10.41 -10.94 -5.37
C PRO A 58 -9.95 -11.78 -4.18
N ASP A 59 -8.87 -12.55 -4.33
CA ASP A 59 -8.33 -13.49 -3.34
C ASP A 59 -6.82 -13.74 -3.53
N ASN A 60 -6.23 -14.52 -2.61
CA ASN A 60 -4.80 -14.85 -2.64
C ASN A 60 -4.41 -15.70 -3.86
N ASP A 61 -5.31 -16.53 -4.37
CA ASP A 61 -5.04 -17.41 -5.51
C ASP A 61 -4.89 -16.60 -6.79
N ALA A 62 -5.77 -15.63 -7.02
CA ALA A 62 -5.68 -14.69 -8.13
C ALA A 62 -4.38 -13.85 -8.05
N ALA A 63 -4.05 -13.33 -6.85
CA ALA A 63 -2.80 -12.60 -6.64
C ALA A 63 -1.55 -13.45 -6.90
N ALA A 64 -1.52 -14.70 -6.41
CA ALA A 64 -0.42 -15.63 -6.63
C ALA A 64 -0.23 -15.96 -8.12
N ARG A 65 -1.32 -16.21 -8.85
CA ARG A 65 -1.27 -16.44 -10.31
C ARG A 65 -0.73 -15.23 -11.06
N TYR A 66 -1.17 -14.03 -10.69
CA TYR A 66 -0.68 -12.78 -11.28
C TYR A 66 0.82 -12.60 -11.02
N SER A 67 1.25 -12.75 -9.76
CA SER A 67 2.66 -12.66 -9.37
C SER A 67 3.54 -13.65 -10.14
N MET A 68 3.09 -14.90 -10.29
CA MET A 68 3.85 -15.92 -11.02
C MET A 68 4.01 -15.56 -12.51
N GLN A 69 2.92 -15.13 -13.17
CA GLN A 69 2.98 -14.73 -14.58
C GLN A 69 3.84 -13.48 -14.80
N LEU A 70 3.68 -12.48 -13.93
CA LEU A 70 4.47 -11.26 -13.98
C LEU A 70 5.96 -11.55 -13.80
N GLY A 71 6.32 -12.37 -12.80
CA GLY A 71 7.71 -12.71 -12.49
C GLY A 71 8.44 -13.33 -13.68
N VAL A 72 7.79 -14.24 -14.41
CA VAL A 72 8.35 -14.86 -15.62
C VAL A 72 8.56 -13.82 -16.74
N LYS A 73 7.54 -13.00 -17.02
CA LYS A 73 7.60 -12.02 -18.12
C LYS A 73 8.61 -10.90 -17.85
N ALA A 74 8.57 -10.37 -16.64
CA ALA A 74 9.44 -9.28 -16.19
C ALA A 74 10.84 -9.74 -15.79
N MET A 75 11.08 -11.05 -15.62
CA MET A 75 12.36 -11.63 -15.16
C MET A 75 12.76 -11.06 -13.79
N VAL A 76 11.82 -11.14 -12.85
CA VAL A 76 11.97 -10.69 -11.46
C VAL A 76 11.58 -11.80 -10.50
N HIS A 77 12.24 -11.85 -9.35
CA HIS A 77 11.71 -12.51 -8.17
C HIS A 77 10.70 -11.58 -7.48
N ILE A 78 9.53 -12.13 -7.13
CA ILE A 78 8.45 -11.37 -6.51
C ILE A 78 8.15 -11.93 -5.13
N THR A 79 8.15 -11.06 -4.11
CA THR A 79 7.51 -11.32 -2.82
C THR A 79 6.15 -10.65 -2.81
N THR A 80 5.08 -11.45 -2.67
CA THR A 80 3.69 -10.95 -2.64
C THR A 80 3.22 -10.83 -1.20
N LEU A 81 2.75 -9.63 -0.82
CA LEU A 81 2.28 -9.32 0.52
C LEU A 81 0.80 -8.90 0.48
N PRO A 82 -0.13 -9.66 1.08
CA PRO A 82 -1.46 -9.16 1.36
C PRO A 82 -1.38 -7.91 2.24
N ALA A 83 -2.06 -6.84 1.85
CA ALA A 83 -1.99 -5.56 2.52
C ALA A 83 -3.36 -5.16 3.08
N VAL A 84 -3.39 -4.91 4.38
CA VAL A 84 -4.57 -4.37 5.07
C VAL A 84 -4.36 -2.87 5.23
N PRO A 85 -5.23 -2.01 4.66
CA PRO A 85 -5.19 -0.57 4.91
C PRO A 85 -5.25 -0.27 6.41
N VAL A 86 -4.41 0.65 6.88
CA VAL A 86 -4.36 1.03 8.30
C VAL A 86 -5.73 1.49 8.82
N ALA A 87 -6.55 2.11 7.97
CA ALA A 87 -7.92 2.51 8.30
C ALA A 87 -8.82 1.34 8.77
N LEU A 88 -8.52 0.10 8.38
CA LEU A 88 -9.27 -1.09 8.78
C LEU A 88 -8.74 -1.75 10.08
N LEU A 89 -7.60 -1.30 10.60
CA LEU A 89 -7.01 -1.82 11.83
C LEU A 89 -7.67 -1.25 13.10
N GLN A 90 -8.65 -0.35 12.96
CA GLN A 90 -9.39 0.17 14.12
C GLN A 90 -10.30 -0.92 14.68
N ASP A 91 -10.08 -1.21 15.96
CA ASP A 91 -10.85 -2.21 16.69
C ASP A 91 -12.28 -1.71 16.88
N LYS A 92 -13.27 -2.46 16.38
CA LYS A 92 -14.70 -2.27 16.75
C LYS A 92 -15.00 -2.94 18.09
N SER A 93 -14.09 -2.81 19.05
CA SER A 93 -14.32 -3.18 20.44
C SER A 93 -15.10 -2.04 21.10
N GLY A 94 -16.42 -2.20 21.18
CA GLY A 94 -17.30 -1.23 21.84
C GLY A 94 -17.15 -1.23 23.36
N GLY A 95 -17.29 -0.06 23.97
CA GLY A 95 -17.42 0.15 25.41
C GLY A 95 -17.22 1.61 25.78
N ASP A 96 -18.31 2.26 26.21
CA ASP A 96 -18.38 3.58 26.81
C ASP A 96 -17.27 3.79 27.86
N ASP A 97 -16.52 4.90 27.74
CA ASP A 97 -16.03 5.63 28.90
C ASP A 97 -15.82 7.10 28.51
N THR A 98 -16.84 7.86 28.87
CA THR A 98 -16.77 9.28 29.14
C THR A 98 -15.51 9.63 29.96
N ILE A 99 -14.96 10.82 29.68
CA ILE A 99 -13.90 11.55 30.41
C ILE A 99 -12.47 11.40 29.84
N LEU A 100 -12.17 12.28 28.88
CA LEU A 100 -11.10 13.25 29.08
C LEU A 100 -11.69 14.66 28.98
N THR A 101 -12.47 15.04 30.00
CA THR A 101 -12.45 16.43 30.43
C THR A 101 -11.21 16.57 31.32
N THR A 102 -10.22 17.30 30.83
CA THR A 102 -9.35 18.13 31.66
C THR A 102 -9.32 19.46 30.90
N GLY A 103 -9.77 20.59 31.43
CA GLY A 103 -9.65 21.05 32.81
C GLY A 103 -8.69 22.23 32.80
N ALA A 104 -9.25 23.44 32.81
CA ALA A 104 -8.63 24.73 33.14
C ALA A 104 -7.75 25.43 32.09
N GLU A 105 -8.31 26.46 31.46
CA GLU A 105 -7.86 27.83 31.77
C GLU A 105 -9.08 28.68 32.16
N ALA A 106 -9.21 28.89 33.47
CA ALA A 106 -10.06 29.93 34.03
C ALA A 106 -9.34 31.28 33.85
N GLY A 107 -9.84 32.11 32.94
CA GLY A 107 -9.45 33.52 32.88
C GLY A 107 -9.90 34.23 34.17
N PRO A 108 -9.05 35.06 34.80
CA PRO A 108 -9.38 35.63 36.10
C PRO A 108 -10.36 36.79 35.95
N GLY A 109 -11.40 36.75 36.79
CA GLY A 109 -11.85 37.93 37.54
C GLY A 109 -12.84 38.85 36.87
N ASP A 110 -14.11 38.50 37.01
CA ASP A 110 -15.20 39.47 37.14
C ASP A 110 -14.87 40.52 38.23
N ARG A 111 -15.02 41.80 37.89
CA ARG A 111 -15.46 42.83 38.82
C ARG A 111 -16.47 43.71 38.08
N GLY A 112 -17.74 43.58 38.48
CA GLY A 112 -18.75 44.62 38.37
C GLY A 112 -18.23 45.97 38.91
N ASP A 113 -18.82 47.09 38.53
CA ASP A 113 -20.24 47.37 38.77
C ASP A 113 -20.82 48.46 37.84
N PRO A 114 -22.17 48.61 37.83
CA PRO A 114 -22.91 49.48 36.90
C PRO A 114 -23.06 50.93 37.39
N VAL A 115 -23.73 51.75 36.55
CA VAL A 115 -24.36 53.08 36.79
C VAL A 115 -23.58 54.31 36.31
N ALA A 116 -24.07 54.89 35.19
CA ALA A 116 -24.58 56.26 35.09
C ALA A 116 -25.48 56.40 33.85
#